data_AF-A0A4P9Z9P0-F1
#
_entry.id   AF-A0A4P9Z9P0-F1
#
_cell.length_a   1.000
_cell.length_b   1.000
_cell.length_c   1.000
_cell.angle_alpha   90.00
_cell.angle_beta   90.00
_cell.angle_gamma   90.00
#
_symmetry.space_group_name_H-M   'P 1'
#
loop_
_entity.id
_entity.type
_entity.pdbx_description
1 polymer ?
#
loop_
_entity_poly.entity_id
_entity_poly.type
_entity_poly.pdbx_seq_one_letter_code
_entity_poly.pdbx_strand_id
1 'polypeptide(L)'
;MAGVAPIAKLVRTSLARNTPKRIFLALLLSLLQNDPVSDNELVETLLELPRTHAHSVQLEYALEFAASALDNARTFFRLLPRLLPASQCRYLTSIKNTYDTLFKEHLLCEFVAVFLPKLTADVEARVAAALPPSADVKSVWSRLMFLYRVVAQQHGHLVGDGADGAGLVRGSRHAGFSVTYVKKTLLLIAAHNEDREQKNGLAKAPAAAEPTYALNCNAKKYAVYLRVKKAAWLAARFRTWAFHEQLLEQFAAYFQLHVQSPAAALREFVGVFFTGFVLAAALAERPYVLFNWKNYLVSWLPGALRTFRPLALAGLTEDLGDVLIAAVMLHTVPEITATTVGGARTPYDLRKKFLRSCIYLQIVTLEQFARAFPDDARAMSQAHITHEMEQLSQVDKITHEFNATLAHVNPQFTLFEESKLIDYFVSFPASSCEYLAAQQTRLAALVENFVGSAIRERNNERLARLLLALLNALSTANLVFFCAKRGPWLVLDPVIQYLDQEPFNADAADCGFQDMYASFGMIMCSVISIACFFGVNFTDVTVSLSYSVDYINRFFYCLADMLTGAFAGSDDDDRTIVANYDYLVADWVAALFDVNNDGLSDELLKSVNIKQIYK
;
A
#
# COMPACT_ATOMS: atom_id res chain seq x y z
N MET A 1 40.30 -10.73 59.80
CA MET A 1 39.25 -11.47 59.06
C MET A 1 38.08 -10.52 58.88
N ALA A 2 37.85 -10.01 57.66
CA ALA A 2 36.76 -9.08 57.39
C ALA A 2 35.42 -9.82 57.47
N GLY A 3 34.48 -9.32 58.27
CA GLY A 3 33.16 -9.92 58.44
C GLY A 3 32.42 -9.99 57.10
N VAL A 4 31.93 -11.18 56.74
CA VAL A 4 31.08 -11.35 55.56
C VAL A 4 29.78 -10.60 55.82
N ALA A 5 29.47 -9.64 54.94
CA ALA A 5 28.19 -8.96 54.84
C ALA A 5 26.98 -9.90 55.14
N PRO A 6 26.04 -9.51 56.01
CA PRO A 6 24.90 -10.36 56.39
C PRO A 6 24.12 -10.91 55.18
N ILE A 7 23.93 -10.08 54.15
CA ILE A 7 23.24 -10.48 52.90
C ILE A 7 24.07 -11.47 52.08
N ALA A 8 25.39 -11.28 51.99
CA ALA A 8 26.28 -12.21 51.28
C ALA A 8 26.27 -13.59 51.95
N LYS A 9 26.19 -13.65 53.29
CA LYS A 9 26.07 -14.90 54.03
C LYS A 9 24.71 -15.56 53.79
N LEU A 10 23.62 -14.79 53.78
CA LEU A 10 22.27 -15.28 53.49
C LEU A 10 22.16 -15.87 52.08
N VAL A 11 22.65 -15.15 51.06
CA VAL A 11 22.62 -15.61 49.66
C VAL A 11 23.48 -16.87 49.50
N ARG A 12 24.73 -16.86 49.98
CA ARG A 12 25.63 -18.03 49.87
C ARG A 12 25.05 -19.28 50.54
N THR A 13 24.50 -19.13 51.75
CA THR A 13 23.91 -20.25 52.50
C THR A 13 22.65 -20.78 51.82
N SER A 14 21.82 -19.87 51.27
CA SER A 14 20.58 -20.23 50.59
C SER A 14 20.80 -20.85 49.22
N LEU A 15 21.86 -20.45 48.51
CA LEU A 15 22.28 -21.11 47.26
C LEU A 15 22.87 -22.49 47.54
N ALA A 16 23.71 -22.64 48.57
CA ALA A 16 24.29 -23.93 48.95
C ALA A 16 23.22 -24.95 49.38
N ARG A 17 22.12 -24.48 49.98
CA ARG A 17 21.01 -25.33 50.47
C ARG A 17 19.84 -25.44 49.48
N ASN A 18 19.91 -24.76 48.33
CA ASN A 18 18.83 -24.67 47.36
C ASN A 18 17.46 -24.34 48.00
N THR A 19 17.46 -23.32 48.87
CA THR A 19 16.28 -22.91 49.64
C THR A 19 15.11 -22.54 48.72
N PRO A 20 13.85 -22.89 49.05
CA PRO A 20 12.70 -22.41 48.29
C PRO A 20 12.65 -20.87 48.23
N LYS A 21 12.40 -20.31 47.04
CA LYS A 21 12.42 -18.85 46.77
C LYS A 21 11.56 -18.01 47.71
N ARG A 22 10.41 -18.52 48.16
CA ARG A 22 9.53 -17.84 49.14
C ARG A 22 10.13 -17.76 50.54
N ILE A 23 10.84 -18.81 50.95
CA ILE A 23 11.53 -18.86 52.25
C ILE A 23 12.73 -17.92 52.20
N PHE A 24 13.48 -17.92 51.09
CA PHE A 24 14.56 -16.96 50.87
C PHE A 24 14.05 -15.51 50.93
N LEU A 25 12.95 -15.19 50.25
CA LEU A 25 12.36 -13.86 50.27
C LEU A 25 11.97 -13.42 51.69
N ALA A 26 11.34 -14.29 52.49
CA ALA A 26 10.97 -13.96 53.87
C ALA A 26 12.20 -13.62 54.74
N LEU A 27 13.29 -14.38 54.58
CA LEU A 27 14.55 -14.14 55.27
C LEU A 27 15.22 -12.84 54.78
N LEU A 28 15.17 -12.57 53.47
CA LEU A 28 15.73 -11.35 52.88
C LEU A 28 14.98 -10.11 53.36
N LEU A 29 13.65 -10.13 53.39
CA LEU A 29 12.84 -9.01 53.87
C LEU A 29 13.05 -8.77 55.37
N SER A 30 13.16 -9.83 56.17
CA SER A 30 13.49 -9.72 57.60
C SER A 30 14.89 -9.12 57.82
N LEU A 31 15.86 -9.47 56.96
CA LEU A 31 17.19 -8.87 57.01
C LEU A 31 17.16 -7.38 56.65
N LEU A 32 16.50 -7.02 55.54
CA LEU A 32 16.41 -5.64 55.05
C LEU A 32 15.65 -4.70 56.01
N GLN A 33 14.77 -5.24 56.85
CA GLN A 33 14.09 -4.46 57.90
C GLN A 33 15.00 -4.15 59.10
N ASN A 34 15.97 -5.02 59.38
CA ASN A 34 16.82 -4.91 60.57
C ASN A 34 18.18 -4.26 60.26
N ASP A 35 18.71 -4.47 59.06
CA ASP A 35 19.99 -3.94 58.60
C ASP A 35 19.82 -3.27 57.22
N PRO A 36 20.09 -1.95 57.08
CA PRO A 36 20.03 -1.28 55.79
C PRO A 36 21.18 -1.75 54.88
N VAL A 37 20.84 -2.50 53.83
CA VAL A 37 21.80 -2.98 52.82
C VAL A 37 21.96 -1.92 51.73
N SER A 38 23.21 -1.63 51.34
CA SER A 38 23.49 -0.67 50.27
C SER A 38 23.14 -1.22 48.87
N ASP A 39 22.79 -0.34 47.93
CA ASP A 39 22.54 -0.71 46.53
C ASP A 39 23.71 -1.48 45.90
N ASN A 40 24.96 -1.12 46.23
CA ASN A 40 26.15 -1.79 45.70
C ASN A 40 26.26 -3.22 46.23
N GLU A 41 26.00 -3.41 47.52
CA GLU A 41 26.02 -4.71 48.16
C GLU A 41 24.90 -5.61 47.62
N LEU A 42 23.71 -5.05 47.37
CA LEU A 42 22.60 -5.77 46.73
C LEU A 42 22.93 -6.18 45.29
N VAL A 43 23.57 -5.29 44.53
CA VAL A 43 24.04 -5.58 43.16
C VAL A 43 25.05 -6.73 43.17
N GLU A 44 26.12 -6.61 43.96
CA GLU A 44 27.21 -7.59 43.95
C GLU A 44 26.81 -8.95 44.51
N THR A 45 25.89 -8.99 45.48
CA THR A 45 25.57 -10.23 46.21
C THR A 45 24.32 -10.95 45.71
N LEU A 46 23.29 -10.23 45.24
CA LEU A 46 22.01 -10.83 44.82
C LEU A 46 21.75 -10.68 43.33
N LEU A 47 21.96 -9.50 42.75
CA LEU A 47 21.54 -9.21 41.37
C LEU A 47 22.58 -9.62 40.33
N GLU A 48 23.88 -9.55 40.63
CA GLU A 48 24.91 -9.96 39.68
C GLU A 48 25.02 -11.50 39.66
N LEU A 49 24.79 -12.11 38.49
CA LEU A 49 24.67 -13.55 38.37
C LEU A 49 26.05 -14.20 38.22
N PRO A 50 26.39 -15.22 39.03
CA PRO A 50 27.65 -15.92 38.91
C PRO A 50 27.70 -16.74 37.61
N ARG A 51 28.91 -17.01 37.12
CA ARG A 51 29.11 -17.86 35.92
C ARG A 51 28.87 -19.36 36.17
N THR A 52 28.67 -19.77 37.42
CA THR A 52 28.49 -21.17 37.86
C THR A 52 27.03 -21.64 37.76
N HIS A 53 26.76 -22.94 37.86
CA HIS A 53 25.39 -23.53 37.80
C HIS A 53 24.39 -22.97 38.83
N ALA A 54 24.84 -22.27 39.88
CA ALA A 54 23.98 -21.65 40.90
C ALA A 54 23.18 -20.43 40.40
N HIS A 55 23.43 -19.96 39.17
CA HIS A 55 22.81 -18.76 38.62
C HIS A 55 21.29 -18.88 38.38
N SER A 56 20.75 -20.08 38.15
CA SER A 56 19.30 -20.25 37.93
C SER A 56 18.51 -19.96 39.20
N VAL A 57 18.96 -20.51 40.32
CA VAL A 57 18.35 -20.33 41.65
C VAL A 57 18.48 -18.88 42.12
N GLN A 58 19.66 -18.26 41.93
CA GLN A 58 19.86 -16.85 42.27
C GLN A 58 19.00 -15.91 41.41
N LEU A 59 18.82 -16.25 40.13
CA LEU A 59 17.93 -15.51 39.24
C LEU A 59 16.48 -15.59 39.73
N GLU A 60 16.00 -16.77 40.16
CA GLU A 60 14.67 -16.92 40.74
C GLU A 60 14.48 -16.12 42.03
N TYR A 61 15.50 -16.10 42.90
CA TYR A 61 15.47 -15.28 44.11
C TYR A 61 15.35 -13.78 43.81
N ALA A 62 16.13 -13.28 42.86
CA ALA A 62 16.10 -11.87 42.47
C ALA A 62 14.77 -11.48 41.79
N LEU A 63 14.18 -12.36 40.98
CA LEU A 63 12.87 -12.11 40.38
C LEU A 63 11.73 -12.20 41.40
N GLU A 64 11.79 -13.14 42.35
CA GLU A 64 10.83 -13.22 43.44
C GLU A 64 10.91 -11.97 44.35
N PHE A 65 12.11 -11.44 44.57
CA PHE A 65 12.31 -10.14 45.24
C PHE A 65 11.67 -9.00 44.44
N ALA A 66 11.93 -8.90 43.13
CA ALA A 66 11.33 -7.89 42.27
C ALA A 66 9.79 -7.98 42.23
N ALA A 67 9.24 -9.19 42.31
CA ALA A 67 7.79 -9.42 42.29
C ALA A 67 7.08 -9.22 43.63
N SER A 68 7.82 -9.08 44.73
CA SER A 68 7.25 -9.10 46.09
C SER A 68 6.49 -7.82 46.48
N ALA A 69 6.98 -6.66 46.08
CA ALA A 69 6.42 -5.35 46.39
C ALA A 69 6.85 -4.29 45.36
N LEU A 70 6.08 -3.22 45.24
CA LEU A 70 6.33 -2.13 44.29
C LEU A 70 7.71 -1.47 44.49
N ASP A 71 8.10 -1.22 45.74
CA ASP A 71 9.39 -0.59 46.04
C ASP A 71 10.57 -1.51 45.75
N ASN A 72 10.39 -2.83 45.90
CA ASN A 72 11.39 -3.83 45.53
C ASN A 72 11.52 -3.93 44.00
N ALA A 73 10.39 -3.86 43.27
CA ALA A 73 10.39 -3.78 41.80
C ALA A 73 11.12 -2.52 41.32
N ARG A 74 10.83 -1.36 41.92
CA ARG A 74 11.51 -0.08 41.63
C ARG A 74 13.01 -0.19 41.84
N THR A 75 13.41 -0.80 42.95
CA THR A 75 14.82 -1.00 43.29
C THR A 75 15.50 -1.93 42.29
N PHE A 76 14.86 -3.05 41.94
CA PHE A 76 15.37 -4.00 40.95
C PHE A 76 15.57 -3.33 39.57
N PHE A 77 14.53 -2.69 39.02
CA PHE A 77 14.60 -2.08 37.69
C PHE A 77 15.52 -0.86 37.62
N ARG A 78 15.69 -0.11 38.73
CA ARG A 78 16.69 0.96 38.85
C ARG A 78 18.12 0.42 38.82
N LEU A 79 18.36 -0.75 39.41
CA LEU A 79 19.70 -1.35 39.52
C LEU A 79 20.06 -2.24 38.32
N LEU A 80 19.08 -2.74 37.57
CA LEU A 80 19.29 -3.60 36.40
C LEU A 80 20.29 -3.02 35.37
N PRO A 81 20.27 -1.72 35.00
CA PRO A 81 21.24 -1.15 34.06
C PRO A 81 22.69 -1.19 34.55
N ARG A 82 22.91 -1.28 35.88
CA ARG A 82 24.24 -1.31 36.53
C ARG A 82 24.91 -2.68 36.49
N LEU A 83 24.16 -3.74 36.18
CA LEU A 83 24.67 -5.11 36.11
C LEU A 83 25.53 -5.34 34.86
N LEU A 84 26.31 -6.43 34.84
CA LEU A 84 26.98 -6.85 33.61
C LEU A 84 25.96 -7.20 32.52
N PRO A 85 26.25 -6.93 31.23
CA PRO A 85 25.32 -7.19 30.13
C PRO A 85 24.82 -8.64 30.05
N ALA A 86 25.66 -9.62 30.43
CA ALA A 86 25.29 -11.03 30.48
C ALA A 86 24.19 -11.31 31.51
N SER A 87 24.24 -10.67 32.68
CA SER A 87 23.25 -10.78 33.74
C SER A 87 21.95 -10.07 33.34
N GLN A 88 22.03 -8.86 32.80
CA GLN A 88 20.87 -8.13 32.24
C GLN A 88 20.14 -8.97 31.19
N CYS A 89 20.90 -9.56 30.27
CA CYS A 89 20.40 -10.43 29.23
C CYS A 89 19.62 -11.63 29.76
N ARG A 90 20.06 -12.24 30.87
CA ARG A 90 19.37 -13.38 31.50
C ARG A 90 18.08 -12.95 32.19
N TYR A 91 18.09 -11.84 32.92
CA TYR A 91 16.87 -11.29 33.53
C TYR A 91 15.82 -10.93 32.49
N LEU A 92 16.20 -10.20 31.42
CA LEU A 92 15.27 -9.85 30.34
C LEU A 92 14.66 -11.09 29.67
N THR A 93 15.44 -12.15 29.51
CA THR A 93 14.95 -13.41 28.91
C THR A 93 13.98 -14.13 29.84
N SER A 94 14.29 -14.16 31.14
CA SER A 94 13.41 -14.81 32.12
C SER A 94 12.11 -14.03 32.29
N ILE A 95 12.18 -12.70 32.47
CA ILE A 95 11.00 -11.82 32.56
C ILE A 95 10.12 -12.00 31.31
N LYS A 96 10.69 -11.97 30.10
CA LYS A 96 9.92 -12.21 28.87
C LYS A 96 9.08 -13.49 28.92
N ASN A 97 9.61 -14.56 29.53
CA ASN A 97 8.93 -15.85 29.57
C ASN A 97 7.96 -15.99 30.75
N THR A 98 8.10 -15.17 31.80
CA THR A 98 7.36 -15.37 33.07
C THR A 98 6.56 -14.16 33.55
N TYR A 99 6.66 -12.98 32.92
CA TYR A 99 6.11 -11.73 33.43
C TYR A 99 4.60 -11.79 33.76
N ASP A 100 3.78 -12.46 32.93
CA ASP A 100 2.34 -12.65 33.17
C ASP A 100 2.03 -13.39 34.47
N THR A 101 2.92 -14.32 34.86
CA THR A 101 2.79 -15.11 36.10
C THR A 101 3.59 -14.53 37.26
N LEU A 102 4.59 -13.70 36.96
CA LEU A 102 5.53 -13.15 37.91
C LEU A 102 4.97 -11.89 38.58
N PHE A 103 4.34 -11.00 37.82
CA PHE A 103 3.80 -9.75 38.33
C PHE A 103 2.29 -9.84 38.54
N LYS A 104 1.83 -9.46 39.73
CA LYS A 104 0.40 -9.23 40.00
C LYS A 104 -0.08 -8.00 39.22
N GLU A 105 -1.37 -7.90 38.95
CA GLU A 105 -1.99 -6.87 38.10
C GLU A 105 -1.49 -5.43 38.35
N HIS A 106 -1.44 -4.98 39.62
CA HIS A 106 -0.93 -3.64 39.97
C HIS A 106 0.56 -3.42 39.66
N LEU A 107 1.39 -4.46 39.83
CA LEU A 107 2.82 -4.43 39.48
C LEU A 107 3.03 -4.53 37.97
N LEU A 108 2.17 -5.26 37.27
CA LEU A 108 2.19 -5.38 35.82
C LEU A 108 1.90 -4.03 35.16
N CYS A 109 0.88 -3.29 35.62
CA CYS A 109 0.60 -1.94 35.13
C CYS A 109 1.80 -0.99 35.30
N GLU A 110 2.42 -0.94 36.48
CA GLU A 110 3.61 -0.11 36.72
C GLU A 110 4.81 -0.58 35.88
N PHE A 111 5.00 -1.89 35.70
CA PHE A 111 6.05 -2.44 34.87
C PHE A 111 5.91 -1.98 33.41
N VAL A 112 4.71 -2.09 32.84
CA VAL A 112 4.43 -1.68 31.45
C VAL A 112 4.53 -0.17 31.27
N ALA A 113 3.94 0.61 32.19
CA ALA A 113 3.83 2.05 32.05
C ALA A 113 5.10 2.82 32.45
N VAL A 114 5.92 2.29 33.37
CA VAL A 114 7.02 3.05 34.00
C VAL A 114 8.37 2.35 33.88
N PHE A 115 8.49 1.09 34.30
CA PHE A 115 9.81 0.44 34.38
C PHE A 115 10.38 0.11 33.00
N LEU A 116 9.55 -0.46 32.12
CA LEU A 116 9.95 -0.89 30.79
C LEU A 116 10.37 0.31 29.89
N PRO A 117 9.64 1.45 29.87
CA PRO A 117 10.09 2.67 29.19
C PRO A 117 11.41 3.24 29.72
N LYS A 118 11.58 3.34 31.05
CA LYS A 118 12.82 3.86 31.65
C LYS A 118 14.03 3.01 31.31
N LEU A 119 13.89 1.68 31.41
CA LEU A 119 14.94 0.74 31.03
C LEU A 119 15.35 0.89 29.55
N THR A 120 14.39 1.21 28.68
CA THR A 120 14.65 1.45 27.25
C THR A 120 15.43 2.72 27.01
N ALA A 121 15.04 3.82 27.65
CA ALA A 121 15.76 5.08 27.55
C ALA A 121 17.22 4.94 28.00
N ASP A 122 17.47 4.19 29.08
CA ASP A 122 18.82 3.96 29.60
C ASP A 122 19.69 3.14 28.64
N VAL A 123 19.15 2.08 28.03
CA VAL A 123 19.89 1.28 27.05
C VAL A 123 20.10 2.06 25.74
N GLU A 124 19.11 2.84 25.31
CA GLU A 124 19.21 3.70 24.13
C GLU A 124 20.30 4.76 24.29
N ALA A 125 20.38 5.42 25.45
CA ALA A 125 21.45 6.37 25.75
C ALA A 125 22.84 5.72 25.68
N ARG A 126 22.99 4.47 26.14
CA ARG A 126 24.25 3.72 26.06
C ARG A 126 24.60 3.29 24.64
N VAL A 127 23.60 2.95 23.81
CA VAL A 127 23.79 2.67 22.38
C VAL A 127 24.23 3.93 21.65
N ALA A 128 23.63 5.08 21.97
CA ALA A 128 23.96 6.37 21.36
C ALA A 128 25.36 6.88 21.77
N ALA A 129 25.80 6.63 23.01
CA ALA A 129 27.09 7.07 23.51
C ALA A 129 28.28 6.26 22.95
N ALA A 130 28.07 5.01 22.52
CA ALA A 130 29.11 4.14 22.00
C ALA A 130 28.93 3.93 20.48
N LEU A 131 29.67 4.69 19.65
CA LEU A 131 29.75 4.43 18.21
C LEU A 131 31.13 3.87 17.84
N PRO A 132 31.23 2.58 17.44
CA PRO A 132 30.18 1.56 17.34
C PRO A 132 29.84 0.91 18.70
N PRO A 133 28.58 0.47 18.93
CA PRO A 133 28.22 -0.12 20.22
C PRO A 133 28.81 -1.52 20.35
N SER A 134 29.22 -1.89 21.57
CA SER A 134 29.78 -3.21 21.86
C SER A 134 28.75 -4.33 21.60
N ALA A 135 29.22 -5.52 21.26
CA ALA A 135 28.36 -6.69 21.00
C ALA A 135 27.43 -7.00 22.19
N ASP A 136 27.90 -6.72 23.41
CA ASP A 136 27.16 -6.92 24.65
C ASP A 136 25.95 -5.98 24.77
N VAL A 137 26.13 -4.69 24.47
CA VAL A 137 25.03 -3.71 24.48
C VAL A 137 24.00 -4.06 23.40
N LYS A 138 24.43 -4.55 22.23
CA LYS A 138 23.54 -5.05 21.17
C LYS A 138 22.69 -6.23 21.65
N SER A 139 23.29 -7.16 22.39
CA SER A 139 22.57 -8.31 22.94
C SER A 139 21.49 -7.88 23.93
N VAL A 140 21.79 -6.94 24.83
CA VAL A 140 20.82 -6.38 25.79
C VAL A 140 19.66 -5.70 25.06
N TRP A 141 19.96 -4.81 24.10
CA TRP A 141 18.96 -4.12 23.29
C TRP A 141 18.01 -5.10 22.58
N SER A 142 18.56 -6.15 21.95
CA SER A 142 17.74 -7.14 21.24
C SER A 142 16.73 -7.84 22.17
N ARG A 143 17.16 -8.23 23.38
CA ARG A 143 16.31 -8.94 24.35
C ARG A 143 15.26 -8.03 24.95
N LEU A 144 15.58 -6.76 25.16
CA LEU A 144 14.63 -5.74 25.59
C LEU A 144 13.53 -5.52 24.55
N MET A 145 13.88 -5.45 23.27
CA MET A 145 12.90 -5.34 22.19
C MET A 145 12.00 -6.58 22.08
N PHE A 146 12.54 -7.78 22.33
CA PHE A 146 11.72 -8.99 22.40
C PHE A 146 10.76 -9.02 23.60
N LEU A 147 11.13 -8.40 24.73
CA LEU A 147 10.26 -8.25 25.89
C LEU A 147 9.10 -7.30 25.59
N TYR A 148 9.40 -6.13 24.98
CA TYR A 148 8.39 -5.19 24.49
C TYR A 148 7.34 -5.85 23.59
N ARG A 149 7.78 -6.73 22.68
CA ARG A 149 6.87 -7.48 21.81
C ARG A 149 5.82 -8.25 22.61
N VAL A 150 6.28 -9.03 23.59
CA VAL A 150 5.40 -9.94 24.33
C VAL A 150 4.39 -9.14 25.14
N VAL A 151 4.86 -8.08 25.80
CA VAL A 151 4.01 -7.13 26.54
C VAL A 151 2.98 -6.44 25.63
N ALA A 152 3.40 -5.91 24.47
CA ALA A 152 2.50 -5.23 23.55
C ALA A 152 1.45 -6.17 22.93
N GLN A 153 1.78 -7.46 22.75
CA GLN A 153 0.85 -8.45 22.22
C GLN A 153 -0.26 -8.83 23.20
N GLN A 154 0.07 -8.92 24.49
CA GLN A 154 -0.87 -9.42 25.51
C GLN A 154 -1.56 -8.29 26.28
N HIS A 155 -0.89 -7.14 26.42
CA HIS A 155 -1.33 -6.02 27.25
C HIS A 155 -1.26 -4.67 26.52
N GLY A 156 -1.48 -4.67 25.20
CA GLY A 156 -1.41 -3.46 24.37
C GLY A 156 -2.34 -2.32 24.83
N HIS A 157 -3.44 -2.64 25.52
CA HIS A 157 -4.36 -1.66 26.12
C HIS A 157 -3.76 -0.90 27.34
N LEU A 158 -2.72 -1.44 27.98
CA LEU A 158 -2.00 -0.77 29.08
C LEU A 158 -0.87 0.13 28.58
N VAL A 159 -0.54 0.05 27.30
CA VAL A 159 0.42 0.93 26.63
C VAL A 159 -0.40 2.13 26.11
N GLY A 160 -0.56 3.17 26.94
CA GLY A 160 -1.53 4.25 26.69
C GLY A 160 -1.42 4.93 25.30
N ASP A 161 -2.51 5.54 24.84
CA ASP A 161 -2.72 6.14 23.50
C ASP A 161 -1.65 7.16 23.03
N GLY A 162 -0.80 7.67 23.93
CA GLY A 162 0.40 8.44 23.56
C GLY A 162 1.54 7.60 22.94
N ALA A 163 1.39 6.28 22.95
CA ALA A 163 2.24 5.28 22.33
C ALA A 163 1.47 4.51 21.25
N ASP A 164 0.69 5.23 20.44
CA ASP A 164 0.40 4.84 19.06
C ASP A 164 1.63 4.14 18.47
N GLY A 165 1.44 3.08 17.68
CA GLY A 165 2.54 2.37 17.00
C GLY A 165 3.47 3.26 16.16
N ALA A 166 3.18 4.57 16.04
CA ALA A 166 4.05 5.62 15.53
C ALA A 166 5.12 6.14 16.52
N GLY A 167 4.88 6.10 17.85
CA GLY A 167 5.81 6.53 18.89
C GLY A 167 6.97 5.55 19.11
N LEU A 168 6.68 4.24 19.08
CA LEU A 168 7.71 3.20 19.18
C LEU A 168 8.52 3.02 17.88
N VAL A 169 8.02 3.54 16.75
CA VAL A 169 8.71 3.61 15.45
C VAL A 169 9.57 4.89 15.34
N ARG A 170 9.52 5.79 16.34
CA ARG A 170 10.36 7.01 16.37
C ARG A 170 11.72 6.85 17.08
N GLY A 171 11.98 5.78 17.83
CA GLY A 171 13.34 5.40 18.27
C GLY A 171 13.79 4.16 17.51
N SER A 172 14.92 4.07 16.80
CA SER A 172 16.18 4.76 16.96
C SER A 172 16.82 4.84 15.57
N ARG A 173 16.79 6.02 14.93
CA ARG A 173 17.54 6.29 13.68
C ARG A 173 19.04 6.52 13.93
N HIS A 174 19.51 6.37 15.16
CA HIS A 174 20.92 6.48 15.51
C HIS A 174 21.46 5.08 15.83
N ALA A 175 22.52 4.68 15.12
CA ALA A 175 23.28 3.44 15.27
C ALA A 175 22.78 2.14 14.60
N GLY A 176 21.79 2.15 13.69
CA GLY A 176 21.52 0.96 12.85
C GLY A 176 20.82 -0.21 13.56
N PHE A 177 20.12 0.05 14.66
CA PHE A 177 19.31 -0.93 15.38
C PHE A 177 17.83 -0.59 15.29
N SER A 178 17.14 -1.11 14.27
CA SER A 178 15.67 -1.09 14.24
C SER A 178 15.14 -2.51 14.36
N VAL A 179 14.37 -2.78 15.42
CA VAL A 179 13.48 -3.94 15.45
C VAL A 179 12.15 -3.47 14.90
N THR A 180 11.74 -3.99 13.76
CA THR A 180 10.47 -3.59 13.13
C THR A 180 9.40 -4.64 13.35
N TYR A 181 8.20 -4.18 13.69
CA TYR A 181 7.02 -5.01 13.92
C TYR A 181 6.24 -5.16 12.62
N VAL A 182 5.97 -6.40 12.20
CA VAL A 182 5.30 -6.70 10.91
C VAL A 182 4.17 -7.70 11.12
N LYS A 183 3.03 -7.47 10.44
CA LYS A 183 1.94 -8.46 10.34
C LYS A 183 2.43 -9.69 9.57
N LYS A 184 2.14 -10.89 10.10
CA LYS A 184 2.59 -12.20 9.58
C LYS A 184 2.32 -12.40 8.09
N THR A 185 1.17 -11.93 7.60
CA THR A 185 0.71 -12.09 6.21
C THR A 185 1.67 -11.43 5.22
N LEU A 186 2.19 -10.24 5.53
CA LEU A 186 3.14 -9.52 4.68
C LEU A 186 4.51 -10.21 4.60
N LEU A 187 4.93 -10.88 5.68
CA LEU A 187 6.15 -11.69 5.70
C LEU A 187 5.98 -13.04 5.03
N LEU A 188 4.82 -13.68 5.17
CA LEU A 188 4.51 -14.95 4.54
C LEU A 188 4.43 -14.82 3.02
N ILE A 189 3.79 -13.77 2.50
CA ILE A 189 3.65 -13.55 1.05
C ILE A 189 5.02 -13.27 0.40
N ALA A 190 5.90 -12.54 1.10
CA ALA A 190 7.24 -12.24 0.61
C ALA A 190 8.24 -13.39 0.80
N ALA A 191 8.12 -14.18 1.87
CA ALA A 191 8.89 -15.42 2.04
C ALA A 191 8.40 -16.52 1.09
N HIS A 192 7.10 -16.56 0.75
CA HIS A 192 6.58 -17.48 -0.26
C HIS A 192 7.08 -17.17 -1.65
N ASN A 193 7.35 -15.91 -1.99
CA ASN A 193 7.96 -15.57 -3.28
C ASN A 193 9.43 -16.00 -3.37
N GLU A 194 10.19 -16.00 -2.25
CA GLU A 194 11.55 -16.58 -2.22
C GLU A 194 11.54 -18.13 -2.25
N ASP A 195 10.54 -18.80 -1.66
CA ASP A 195 10.41 -20.28 -1.71
C ASP A 195 9.72 -20.80 -3.01
N ARG A 196 8.88 -19.99 -3.67
CA ARG A 196 8.26 -20.32 -4.98
C ARG A 196 9.24 -20.25 -6.14
N GLU A 197 10.33 -19.49 -6.02
CA GLU A 197 11.48 -19.63 -6.91
C GLU A 197 12.10 -21.03 -6.84
N GLN A 198 11.71 -21.88 -5.86
CA GLN A 198 12.18 -23.27 -5.75
C GLN A 198 11.10 -24.35 -5.82
N LYS A 199 9.82 -24.16 -5.42
CA LYS A 199 8.76 -25.20 -5.59
C LYS A 199 7.34 -24.65 -5.79
N ASN A 200 6.64 -25.26 -6.76
CA ASN A 200 5.24 -25.01 -7.13
C ASN A 200 4.25 -25.37 -6.01
N GLY A 201 3.44 -24.40 -5.58
CA GLY A 201 2.27 -24.63 -4.72
C GLY A 201 1.45 -23.36 -4.51
N LEU A 202 0.12 -23.44 -4.69
CA LEU A 202 -0.86 -22.40 -4.34
C LEU A 202 -1.44 -22.70 -2.95
N ALA A 203 -1.62 -21.67 -2.11
CA ALA A 203 -2.49 -21.77 -0.93
C ALA A 203 -3.19 -20.45 -0.62
N LYS A 204 -4.46 -20.59 -0.18
CA LYS A 204 -5.48 -19.57 0.11
C LYS A 204 -5.12 -18.64 1.29
N ALA A 205 -5.71 -17.45 1.29
CA ALA A 205 -5.62 -16.44 2.35
C ALA A 205 -6.28 -16.90 3.67
N PRO A 206 -5.69 -16.62 4.85
CA PRO A 206 -6.35 -16.81 6.14
C PRO A 206 -7.06 -15.52 6.61
N ALA A 207 -8.29 -15.69 7.08
CA ALA A 207 -9.07 -14.71 7.82
C ALA A 207 -8.91 -14.99 9.33
N ALA A 208 -8.20 -14.11 10.05
CA ALA A 208 -8.30 -13.85 11.49
C ALA A 208 -7.33 -12.72 11.87
N ALA A 209 -7.57 -12.01 12.97
CA ALA A 209 -6.65 -11.02 13.53
C ALA A 209 -5.33 -11.73 13.94
N GLU A 210 -4.26 -11.49 13.18
CA GLU A 210 -3.03 -12.30 13.23
C GLU A 210 -1.81 -11.59 13.85
N PRO A 211 -0.88 -12.35 14.48
CA PRO A 211 0.15 -11.83 15.38
C PRO A 211 1.28 -11.05 14.68
N THR A 212 1.75 -9.99 15.34
CA THR A 212 2.93 -9.18 14.96
C THR A 212 4.26 -9.91 15.26
N TYR A 213 5.24 -9.81 14.35
CA TYR A 213 6.59 -10.35 14.54
C TYR A 213 7.61 -9.23 14.76
N ALA A 214 8.50 -9.38 15.73
CA ALA A 214 9.71 -8.58 15.88
C ALA A 214 10.84 -9.19 15.03
N LEU A 215 11.41 -8.42 14.11
CA LEU A 215 12.52 -8.86 13.27
C LEU A 215 13.86 -8.32 13.78
N ASN A 216 14.83 -9.22 13.95
CA ASN A 216 16.23 -8.83 14.16
C ASN A 216 16.78 -8.23 12.86
N CYS A 217 17.40 -7.05 12.92
CA CYS A 217 17.98 -6.36 11.76
C CYS A 217 19.03 -7.18 10.98
N ASN A 218 19.65 -8.17 11.63
CA ASN A 218 20.63 -9.08 11.01
C ASN A 218 20.01 -10.37 10.44
N ALA A 219 18.70 -10.57 10.56
CA ALA A 219 18.02 -11.74 10.01
C ALA A 219 17.69 -11.54 8.52
N LYS A 220 17.81 -12.58 7.69
CA LYS A 220 17.32 -12.60 6.29
C LYS A 220 15.89 -12.04 6.18
N LYS A 221 15.06 -12.32 7.18
CA LYS A 221 13.67 -11.82 7.30
C LYS A 221 13.53 -10.30 7.37
N TYR A 222 14.54 -9.57 7.86
CA TYR A 222 14.55 -8.11 7.87
C TYR A 222 14.79 -7.52 6.47
N ALA A 223 15.66 -8.14 5.67
CA ALA A 223 15.84 -7.75 4.26
C ALA A 223 14.55 -7.95 3.45
N VAL A 224 13.83 -9.05 3.69
CA VAL A 224 12.50 -9.30 3.12
C VAL A 224 11.50 -8.24 3.57
N TYR A 225 11.47 -7.90 4.86
CA TYR A 225 10.62 -6.83 5.37
C TYR A 225 10.90 -5.48 4.70
N LEU A 226 12.17 -5.09 4.53
CA LEU A 226 12.53 -3.83 3.88
C LEU A 226 12.04 -3.80 2.42
N ARG A 227 12.16 -4.92 1.69
CA ARG A 227 11.62 -5.05 0.33
C ARG A 227 10.10 -4.86 0.30
N VAL A 228 9.37 -5.53 1.20
CA VAL A 228 7.91 -5.39 1.32
C VAL A 228 7.51 -3.97 1.69
N LYS A 229 8.24 -3.33 2.61
CA LYS A 229 7.98 -1.94 3.01
C LYS A 229 8.12 -0.98 1.82
N LYS A 230 9.17 -1.14 1.02
CA LYS A 230 9.40 -0.37 -0.21
C LYS A 230 8.27 -0.60 -1.22
N ALA A 231 7.90 -1.86 -1.45
CA ALA A 231 6.80 -2.22 -2.34
C ALA A 231 5.45 -1.66 -1.87
N ALA A 232 5.14 -1.72 -0.57
CA ALA A 232 3.91 -1.19 0.00
C ALA A 232 3.81 0.34 -0.12
N TRP A 233 4.93 1.04 0.06
CA TRP A 233 5.00 2.50 -0.12
C TRP A 233 4.70 2.92 -1.56
N LEU A 234 5.20 2.14 -2.54
CA LEU A 234 4.90 2.34 -3.95
C LEU A 234 3.45 1.95 -4.27
N ALA A 235 2.96 0.82 -3.78
CA ALA A 235 1.60 0.35 -3.99
C ALA A 235 0.56 1.39 -3.50
N ALA A 236 0.80 2.01 -2.35
CA ALA A 236 -0.05 3.09 -1.84
C ALA A 236 -0.17 4.25 -2.85
N ARG A 237 0.93 4.64 -3.50
CA ARG A 237 0.94 5.69 -4.52
C ARG A 237 0.26 5.24 -5.81
N PHE A 238 0.51 4.02 -6.25
CA PHE A 238 -0.15 3.46 -7.44
C PHE A 238 -1.67 3.31 -7.28
N ARG A 239 -2.17 3.12 -6.05
CA ARG A 239 -3.61 3.13 -5.75
C ARG A 239 -4.23 4.53 -5.80
N THR A 240 -3.46 5.57 -5.47
CA THR A 240 -3.95 6.95 -5.31
C THR A 240 -3.48 7.90 -6.41
N TRP A 241 -2.87 7.39 -7.48
CA TRP A 241 -2.26 8.18 -8.55
C TRP A 241 -1.20 9.19 -8.05
N ALA A 242 -0.62 8.97 -6.88
CA ALA A 242 0.36 9.86 -6.26
C ALA A 242 1.81 9.52 -6.69
N PHE A 243 2.02 9.31 -7.99
CA PHE A 243 3.31 8.87 -8.56
C PHE A 243 3.85 9.76 -9.69
N HIS A 244 3.20 10.89 -9.96
CA HIS A 244 3.67 11.88 -10.93
C HIS A 244 4.89 12.65 -10.41
N GLU A 245 5.75 13.07 -11.35
CA GLU A 245 6.96 13.89 -11.17
C GLU A 245 7.88 13.46 -9.99
N GLN A 246 9.10 13.03 -10.34
CA GLN A 246 10.17 12.75 -9.40
C GLN A 246 9.92 11.57 -8.41
N LEU A 247 9.14 10.56 -8.79
CA LEU A 247 8.87 9.40 -7.93
C LEU A 247 10.16 8.71 -7.46
N LEU A 248 11.17 8.57 -8.33
CA LEU A 248 12.44 7.95 -7.96
C LEU A 248 13.21 8.78 -6.94
N GLU A 249 13.24 10.10 -7.09
CA GLU A 249 13.87 11.01 -6.14
C GLU A 249 13.13 11.01 -4.80
N GLN A 250 11.79 11.05 -4.81
CA GLN A 250 10.97 10.95 -3.60
C GLN A 250 11.19 9.62 -2.90
N PHE A 251 11.27 8.51 -3.66
CA PHE A 251 11.53 7.18 -3.12
C PHE A 251 12.93 7.11 -2.50
N ALA A 252 13.96 7.59 -3.22
CA ALA A 252 15.33 7.62 -2.73
C ALA A 252 15.48 8.48 -1.46
N ALA A 253 14.82 9.65 -1.42
CA ALA A 253 14.82 10.53 -0.26
C ALA A 253 14.08 9.90 0.94
N TYR A 254 12.89 9.32 0.73
CA TYR A 254 12.10 8.72 1.79
C TYR A 254 12.81 7.53 2.45
N PHE A 255 13.45 6.68 1.65
CA PHE A 255 14.19 5.51 2.14
C PHE A 255 15.66 5.80 2.44
N GLN A 256 16.12 7.05 2.28
CA GLN A 256 17.52 7.46 2.48
C GLN A 256 18.49 6.52 1.77
N LEU A 257 18.21 6.22 0.49
CA LEU A 257 19.05 5.32 -0.29
C LEU A 257 20.43 5.96 -0.49
N HIS A 258 21.43 5.45 0.22
CA HIS A 258 22.83 5.75 -0.04
C HIS A 258 23.26 5.02 -1.32
N VAL A 259 23.02 5.66 -2.46
CA VAL A 259 23.48 5.17 -3.75
C VAL A 259 25.01 5.30 -3.80
N GLN A 260 25.71 4.22 -3.45
CA GLN A 260 27.18 4.18 -3.46
C GLN A 260 27.74 4.15 -4.89
N SER A 261 26.97 3.65 -5.86
CA SER A 261 27.33 3.64 -7.27
C SER A 261 26.09 3.65 -8.19
N PRO A 262 26.20 4.14 -9.44
CA PRO A 262 25.10 4.12 -10.40
C PRO A 262 24.56 2.70 -10.66
N ALA A 263 25.45 1.70 -10.74
CA ALA A 263 25.09 0.30 -10.89
C ALA A 263 24.27 -0.25 -9.70
N ALA A 264 24.61 0.17 -8.47
CA ALA A 264 23.83 -0.22 -7.28
C ALA A 264 22.43 0.42 -7.29
N ALA A 265 22.31 1.68 -7.73
CA ALA A 265 21.01 2.33 -7.91
C ALA A 265 20.13 1.59 -8.93
N LEU A 266 20.67 1.23 -10.09
CA LEU A 266 19.92 0.51 -11.13
C LEU A 266 19.33 -0.81 -10.59
N ARG A 267 20.17 -1.62 -9.93
CA ARG A 267 19.72 -2.88 -9.33
C ARG A 267 18.65 -2.68 -8.27
N GLU A 268 18.81 -1.66 -7.44
CA GLU A 268 17.85 -1.34 -6.38
C GLU A 268 16.50 -0.91 -6.97
N PHE A 269 16.48 0.02 -7.93
CA PHE A 269 15.24 0.47 -8.54
C PHE A 269 14.55 -0.63 -9.34
N VAL A 270 15.27 -1.29 -10.27
CA VAL A 270 14.69 -2.41 -11.04
C VAL A 270 14.15 -3.48 -10.10
N GLY A 271 14.95 -3.87 -9.10
CA GLY A 271 14.55 -4.88 -8.12
C GLY A 271 13.29 -4.50 -7.34
N VAL A 272 13.19 -3.28 -6.83
CA VAL A 272 12.02 -2.84 -6.05
C VAL A 272 10.77 -2.74 -6.93
N PHE A 273 10.86 -2.19 -8.12
CA PHE A 273 9.68 -1.98 -8.97
C PHE A 273 9.13 -3.30 -9.53
N PHE A 274 9.99 -4.19 -10.01
CA PHE A 274 9.57 -5.52 -10.47
C PHE A 274 9.04 -6.37 -9.31
N THR A 275 9.72 -6.39 -8.16
CA THR A 275 9.23 -7.09 -6.96
C THR A 275 7.89 -6.51 -6.49
N GLY A 276 7.73 -5.19 -6.56
CA GLY A 276 6.48 -4.50 -6.22
C GLY A 276 5.31 -4.92 -7.10
N PHE A 277 5.52 -5.02 -8.40
CA PHE A 277 4.51 -5.54 -9.33
C PHE A 277 4.16 -7.01 -9.05
N VAL A 278 5.16 -7.87 -8.82
CA VAL A 278 4.92 -9.28 -8.46
C VAL A 278 4.09 -9.39 -7.18
N LEU A 279 4.42 -8.60 -6.15
CA LEU A 279 3.65 -8.57 -4.91
C LEU A 279 2.22 -8.08 -5.14
N ALA A 280 2.02 -7.03 -5.95
CA ALA A 280 0.70 -6.53 -6.28
C ALA A 280 -0.15 -7.60 -7.02
N ALA A 281 0.45 -8.31 -7.97
CA ALA A 281 -0.20 -9.40 -8.70
C ALA A 281 -0.56 -10.57 -7.77
N ALA A 282 0.39 -10.98 -6.91
CA ALA A 282 0.16 -12.05 -5.93
C ALA A 282 -0.90 -11.71 -4.88
N LEU A 283 -1.06 -10.42 -4.57
CA LEU A 283 -2.10 -9.90 -3.66
C LEU A 283 -3.46 -9.71 -4.33
N ALA A 284 -3.59 -9.99 -5.64
CA ALA A 284 -4.80 -9.72 -6.41
C ALA A 284 -5.30 -8.28 -6.23
N GLU A 285 -4.37 -7.31 -6.32
CA GLU A 285 -4.74 -5.89 -6.34
C GLU A 285 -5.75 -5.58 -7.44
N ARG A 286 -6.47 -4.46 -7.28
CA ARG A 286 -7.44 -3.99 -8.26
C ARG A 286 -6.81 -3.86 -9.66
N PRO A 287 -7.54 -4.19 -10.75
CA PRO A 287 -6.98 -4.21 -12.11
C PRO A 287 -6.27 -2.92 -12.52
N TYR A 288 -6.82 -1.75 -12.17
CA TYR A 288 -6.21 -0.46 -12.48
C TYR A 288 -4.87 -0.24 -11.75
N VAL A 289 -4.69 -0.82 -10.56
CA VAL A 289 -3.44 -0.71 -9.79
C VAL A 289 -2.35 -1.52 -10.48
N LEU A 290 -2.67 -2.75 -10.90
CA LEU A 290 -1.77 -3.58 -11.70
C LEU A 290 -1.42 -2.90 -13.02
N PHE A 291 -2.40 -2.26 -13.66
CA PHE A 291 -2.17 -1.44 -14.83
C PHE A 291 -1.18 -0.30 -14.54
N ASN A 292 -1.39 0.46 -13.46
CA ASN A 292 -0.52 1.57 -13.09
C ASN A 292 0.94 1.11 -12.88
N TRP A 293 1.14 -0.01 -12.17
CA TRP A 293 2.47 -0.60 -12.02
C TRP A 293 3.09 -0.94 -13.37
N LYS A 294 2.37 -1.67 -14.23
CA LYS A 294 2.83 -2.08 -15.54
C LYS A 294 3.14 -0.88 -16.44
N ASN A 295 2.27 0.12 -16.45
CA ASN A 295 2.41 1.30 -17.30
C ASN A 295 3.58 2.19 -16.85
N TYR A 296 3.76 2.32 -15.53
CA TYR A 296 4.93 3.01 -14.97
C TYR A 296 6.22 2.27 -15.33
N LEU A 297 6.27 0.95 -15.12
CA LEU A 297 7.40 0.11 -15.49
C LEU A 297 7.78 0.30 -16.96
N VAL A 298 6.83 0.20 -17.89
CA VAL A 298 7.15 0.21 -19.33
C VAL A 298 7.39 1.63 -19.87
N SER A 299 6.58 2.62 -19.49
CA SER A 299 6.57 3.93 -20.18
C SER A 299 7.27 5.06 -19.41
N TRP A 300 7.43 4.93 -18.08
CA TRP A 300 7.89 6.04 -17.23
C TRP A 300 9.21 5.74 -16.52
N LEU A 301 9.38 4.53 -15.99
CA LEU A 301 10.60 4.14 -15.27
C LEU A 301 11.86 4.29 -16.13
N PRO A 302 11.91 3.87 -17.40
CA PRO A 302 13.08 4.09 -18.25
C PRO A 302 13.48 5.57 -18.35
N GLY A 303 12.50 6.46 -18.58
CA GLY A 303 12.74 7.90 -18.61
C GLY A 303 13.24 8.43 -17.27
N ALA A 304 12.63 8.00 -16.16
CA ALA A 304 13.03 8.38 -14.82
C ALA A 304 14.45 7.91 -14.46
N LEU A 305 14.83 6.69 -14.86
CA LEU A 305 16.18 6.17 -14.68
C LEU A 305 17.22 7.00 -15.45
N ARG A 306 16.90 7.42 -16.68
CA ARG A 306 17.77 8.28 -17.50
C ARG A 306 17.99 9.66 -16.88
N THR A 307 16.97 10.24 -16.23
CA THR A 307 17.06 11.57 -15.62
C THR A 307 17.54 11.57 -14.16
N PHE A 308 17.55 10.42 -13.49
CA PHE A 308 17.93 10.31 -12.08
C PHE A 308 19.38 10.76 -11.88
N ARG A 309 19.61 11.75 -11.01
CA ARG A 309 20.87 12.52 -10.93
C ARG A 309 22.16 11.67 -10.85
N PRO A 310 22.28 10.62 -10.00
CA PRO A 310 23.44 9.73 -10.01
C PRO A 310 23.71 9.01 -11.34
N LEU A 311 22.67 8.70 -12.11
CA LEU A 311 22.77 8.03 -13.42
C LEU A 311 23.04 9.04 -14.54
N ALA A 312 22.35 10.19 -14.49
CA ALA A 312 22.56 11.27 -15.43
C ALA A 312 24.00 11.82 -15.41
N LEU A 313 24.62 11.89 -14.22
CA LEU A 313 26.01 12.36 -14.05
C LEU A 313 27.06 11.34 -14.49
N ALA A 314 26.77 10.04 -14.36
CA ALA A 314 27.71 8.98 -14.74
C ALA A 314 27.77 8.77 -16.26
N GLY A 315 26.73 9.19 -16.98
CA GLY A 315 26.51 8.80 -18.37
C GLY A 315 26.06 7.33 -18.47
N LEU A 316 25.15 7.03 -19.40
CA LEU A 316 24.73 5.65 -19.66
C LEU A 316 25.80 4.97 -20.52
N THR A 317 26.77 4.32 -19.87
CA THR A 317 27.80 3.50 -20.53
C THR A 317 27.26 2.11 -20.88
N GLU A 318 27.92 1.40 -21.79
CA GLU A 318 27.57 0.00 -22.12
C GLU A 318 27.51 -0.88 -20.85
N ASP A 319 28.43 -0.68 -19.91
CA ASP A 319 28.45 -1.40 -18.63
C ASP A 319 27.15 -1.24 -17.82
N LEU A 320 26.53 -0.06 -17.83
CA LEU A 320 25.28 0.18 -17.12
C LEU A 320 24.08 -0.46 -17.83
N GLY A 321 24.10 -0.54 -19.16
CA GLY A 321 23.12 -1.29 -19.94
C GLY A 321 23.14 -2.78 -19.59
N ASP A 322 24.33 -3.36 -19.46
CA ASP A 322 24.50 -4.77 -19.07
C ASP A 322 24.08 -5.02 -17.62
N VAL A 323 24.37 -4.08 -16.71
CA VAL A 323 23.87 -4.15 -15.32
C VAL A 323 22.35 -4.11 -15.26
N LEU A 324 21.71 -3.27 -16.08
CA LEU A 324 20.25 -3.17 -16.14
C LEU A 324 19.62 -4.46 -16.66
N ILE A 325 20.13 -5.03 -17.75
CA ILE A 325 19.66 -6.32 -18.28
C ILE A 325 19.82 -7.41 -17.23
N ALA A 326 20.99 -7.51 -16.61
CA ALA A 326 21.25 -8.52 -15.57
C ALA A 326 20.25 -8.39 -14.41
N ALA A 327 19.94 -7.17 -13.97
CA ALA A 327 18.96 -6.93 -12.92
C ALA A 327 17.55 -7.36 -13.33
N VAL A 328 17.12 -7.05 -14.55
CA VAL A 328 15.79 -7.43 -15.07
C VAL A 328 15.68 -8.95 -15.23
N MET A 329 16.76 -9.63 -15.63
CA MET A 329 16.74 -11.08 -15.87
C MET A 329 16.56 -11.92 -14.61
N LEU A 330 16.82 -11.35 -13.42
CA LEU A 330 16.55 -12.02 -12.14
C LEU A 330 15.05 -12.31 -11.93
N HIS A 331 14.16 -11.58 -12.60
CA HIS A 331 12.71 -11.69 -12.39
C HIS A 331 12.07 -12.71 -13.36
N THR A 332 12.10 -14.00 -13.00
CA THR A 332 11.66 -15.10 -13.88
C THR A 332 10.25 -15.62 -13.59
N VAL A 333 9.58 -15.08 -12.58
CA VAL A 333 8.27 -15.55 -12.12
C VAL A 333 7.15 -15.39 -13.18
N PRO A 334 6.13 -16.27 -13.20
CA PRO A 334 5.04 -16.24 -14.19
C PRO A 334 4.30 -14.91 -14.26
N GLU A 335 4.15 -14.22 -13.13
CA GLU A 335 3.53 -12.90 -13.03
C GLU A 335 4.25 -11.87 -13.92
N ILE A 336 5.54 -12.06 -14.20
CA ILE A 336 6.36 -11.21 -15.07
C ILE A 336 6.47 -11.79 -16.48
N THR A 337 6.71 -13.08 -16.61
CA THR A 337 7.06 -13.72 -17.90
C THR A 337 5.85 -14.06 -18.77
N ALA A 338 4.66 -14.15 -18.18
CA ALA A 338 3.41 -14.49 -18.85
C ALA A 338 2.24 -13.63 -18.33
N THR A 339 2.46 -12.32 -18.19
CA THR A 339 1.44 -11.39 -17.69
C THR A 339 0.36 -11.09 -18.73
N THR A 340 -0.87 -10.83 -18.29
CA THR A 340 -2.02 -10.42 -19.13
C THR A 340 -2.55 -9.03 -18.79
N VAL A 341 -1.83 -8.30 -17.92
CA VAL A 341 -2.23 -6.98 -17.45
C VAL A 341 -2.29 -5.97 -18.62
N GLY A 342 -3.33 -5.13 -18.64
CA GLY A 342 -3.52 -4.10 -19.66
C GLY A 342 -4.45 -4.46 -20.81
N GLY A 343 -5.32 -5.46 -20.63
CA GLY A 343 -6.27 -5.90 -21.65
C GLY A 343 -5.62 -6.74 -22.76
N ALA A 344 -4.45 -7.31 -22.49
CA ALA A 344 -3.78 -8.19 -23.44
C ALA A 344 -4.56 -9.51 -23.57
N ARG A 345 -4.96 -9.84 -24.79
CA ARG A 345 -5.65 -11.11 -25.11
C ARG A 345 -4.71 -12.31 -24.97
N THR A 346 -3.40 -12.09 -25.12
CA THR A 346 -2.36 -13.10 -25.03
C THR A 346 -1.34 -12.72 -23.95
N PRO A 347 -0.80 -13.72 -23.22
CA PRO A 347 0.23 -13.47 -22.22
C PRO A 347 1.52 -12.94 -22.88
N TYR A 348 2.21 -12.04 -22.21
CA TYR A 348 3.46 -11.46 -22.67
C TYR A 348 4.51 -11.35 -21.55
N ASP A 349 5.77 -11.19 -21.95
CA ASP A 349 6.89 -11.00 -21.02
C ASP A 349 7.11 -9.50 -20.75
N LEU A 350 6.85 -9.08 -19.51
CA LEU A 350 6.99 -7.68 -19.09
C LEU A 350 8.45 -7.21 -19.17
N ARG A 351 9.43 -8.10 -19.02
CA ARG A 351 10.86 -7.77 -19.15
C ARG A 351 11.18 -7.31 -20.57
N LYS A 352 10.65 -8.02 -21.57
CA LYS A 352 10.84 -7.67 -22.98
C LYS A 352 10.23 -6.30 -23.28
N LYS A 353 9.02 -6.02 -22.78
CA LYS A 353 8.37 -4.71 -22.92
C LYS A 353 9.18 -3.58 -22.27
N PHE A 354 9.66 -3.79 -21.04
CA PHE A 354 10.52 -2.83 -20.33
C PHE A 354 11.81 -2.55 -21.09
N LEU A 355 12.55 -3.58 -21.48
CA LEU A 355 13.83 -3.42 -22.19
C LEU A 355 13.65 -2.79 -23.57
N ARG A 356 12.56 -3.08 -24.28
CA ARG A 356 12.24 -2.42 -25.55
C ARG A 356 12.07 -0.91 -25.38
N SER A 357 11.42 -0.48 -24.29
CA SER A 357 11.35 0.94 -23.92
C SER A 357 12.73 1.54 -23.61
N CYS A 358 13.58 0.79 -22.90
CA CYS A 358 14.97 1.19 -22.67
C CYS A 358 15.78 1.34 -23.97
N ILE A 359 15.52 0.53 -24.99
CA ILE A 359 16.15 0.67 -26.32
C ILE A 359 15.70 1.97 -26.99
N TYR A 360 14.40 2.28 -27.00
CA TYR A 360 13.89 3.53 -27.59
C TYR A 360 14.46 4.78 -26.92
N LEU A 361 14.75 4.71 -25.63
CA LEU A 361 15.38 5.79 -24.87
C LEU A 361 16.91 5.73 -24.87
N GLN A 362 17.51 4.82 -25.64
CA GLN A 362 18.95 4.63 -25.80
C GLN A 362 19.68 4.33 -24.47
N ILE A 363 18.99 3.66 -23.55
CA ILE A 363 19.54 3.19 -22.26
C ILE A 363 20.25 1.84 -22.44
N VAL A 364 19.76 1.03 -23.39
CA VAL A 364 20.26 -0.32 -23.73
C VAL A 364 20.39 -0.40 -25.25
N THR A 365 21.44 -1.06 -25.75
CA THR A 365 21.61 -1.28 -27.19
C THR A 365 20.83 -2.50 -27.68
N LEU A 366 20.54 -2.55 -28.98
CA LEU A 366 19.89 -3.72 -29.60
C LEU A 366 20.76 -4.98 -29.44
N GLU A 367 22.08 -4.86 -29.51
CA GLU A 367 23.02 -5.97 -29.33
C GLU A 367 22.94 -6.53 -27.91
N GLN A 368 22.90 -5.66 -26.90
CA GLN A 368 22.73 -6.05 -25.51
C GLN A 368 21.41 -6.79 -25.29
N PHE A 369 20.31 -6.27 -25.86
CA PHE A 369 19.01 -6.94 -25.84
C PHE A 369 19.05 -8.30 -26.54
N ALA A 370 19.67 -8.40 -27.71
CA ALA A 370 19.77 -9.63 -28.49
C ALA A 370 20.56 -10.73 -27.76
N ARG A 371 21.55 -10.37 -26.94
CA ARG A 371 22.24 -11.33 -26.06
C ARG A 371 21.32 -11.93 -25.00
N ALA A 372 20.35 -11.16 -24.49
CA ALA A 372 19.40 -11.64 -23.48
C ALA A 372 18.18 -12.35 -24.09
N PHE A 373 17.74 -11.92 -25.27
CA PHE A 373 16.55 -12.43 -25.97
C PHE A 373 16.83 -12.72 -27.46
N PRO A 374 17.58 -13.79 -27.77
CA PRO A 374 18.04 -14.06 -29.13
C PRO A 374 16.92 -14.38 -30.12
N ASP A 375 15.82 -14.99 -29.66
CA ASP A 375 14.69 -15.36 -30.52
C ASP A 375 13.87 -14.14 -30.96
N ASP A 376 13.67 -13.16 -30.07
CA ASP A 376 12.95 -11.92 -30.39
C ASP A 376 13.81 -10.96 -31.23
N ALA A 377 15.13 -10.97 -31.01
CA ALA A 377 16.06 -10.13 -31.77
C ALA A 377 16.10 -10.46 -33.27
N ARG A 378 15.78 -11.70 -33.66
CA ARG A 378 15.68 -12.09 -35.08
C ARG A 378 14.53 -11.38 -35.81
N ALA A 379 13.51 -10.94 -35.08
CA ALA A 379 12.38 -10.18 -35.61
C ALA A 379 12.60 -8.66 -35.57
N MET A 380 13.63 -8.17 -34.89
CA MET A 380 13.89 -6.74 -34.69
C MET A 380 15.16 -6.30 -35.42
N SER A 381 15.03 -5.48 -36.46
CA SER A 381 16.16 -4.84 -37.14
C SER A 381 16.38 -3.42 -36.61
N GLN A 382 17.60 -2.89 -36.76
CA GLN A 382 17.89 -1.49 -36.41
C GLN A 382 16.97 -0.52 -37.17
N ALA A 383 16.69 -0.80 -38.45
CA ALA A 383 15.76 -0.02 -39.27
C ALA A 383 14.32 -0.05 -38.72
N HIS A 384 13.87 -1.20 -38.20
CA HIS A 384 12.56 -1.32 -37.56
C HIS A 384 12.47 -0.45 -36.31
N ILE A 385 13.51 -0.46 -35.46
CA ILE A 385 13.57 0.36 -34.25
C ILE A 385 13.60 1.85 -34.58
N THR A 386 14.41 2.26 -35.57
CA THR A 386 14.45 3.66 -36.02
C THR A 386 13.08 4.12 -36.52
N HIS A 387 12.43 3.32 -37.36
CA HIS A 387 11.08 3.63 -37.85
C HIS A 387 10.05 3.70 -36.71
N GLU A 388 10.09 2.78 -35.74
CA GLU A 388 9.22 2.85 -34.57
C GLU A 388 9.50 4.09 -33.72
N MET A 389 10.77 4.46 -33.51
CA MET A 389 11.15 5.69 -32.80
C MET A 389 10.64 6.95 -33.53
N GLU A 390 10.70 6.96 -34.86
CA GLU A 390 10.13 8.03 -35.67
C GLU A 390 8.61 8.12 -35.49
N GLN A 391 7.89 7.00 -35.56
CA GLN A 391 6.44 6.98 -35.30
C GLN A 391 6.09 7.43 -33.88
N LEU A 392 6.87 6.96 -32.90
CA LEU A 392 6.77 7.33 -31.49
C LEU A 392 6.97 8.84 -31.27
N SER A 393 7.86 9.46 -32.06
CA SER A 393 8.10 10.92 -31.99
C SER A 393 6.95 11.79 -32.52
N GLN A 394 6.03 11.22 -33.30
CA GLN A 394 4.89 11.93 -33.91
C GLN A 394 3.74 12.15 -32.92
N VAL A 395 3.98 12.93 -31.86
CA VAL A 395 2.97 13.22 -30.83
C VAL A 395 1.74 13.94 -31.41
N ASP A 396 1.92 14.73 -32.46
CA ASP A 396 0.84 15.49 -33.10
C ASP A 396 -0.18 14.62 -33.83
N LYS A 397 0.21 13.42 -34.27
CA LYS A 397 -0.69 12.47 -34.95
C LYS A 397 -1.90 12.11 -34.08
N ILE A 398 -1.70 11.94 -32.77
CA ILE A 398 -2.75 11.68 -31.78
C ILE A 398 -3.77 12.81 -31.75
N THR A 399 -3.31 14.06 -31.88
CA THR A 399 -4.18 15.24 -31.92
C THR A 399 -5.07 15.20 -33.15
N HIS A 400 -4.49 14.92 -34.33
CA HIS A 400 -5.24 14.86 -35.58
C HIS A 400 -6.27 13.72 -35.58
N GLU A 401 -5.89 12.52 -35.15
CA GLU A 401 -6.80 11.36 -35.10
C GLU A 401 -7.92 11.58 -34.09
N PHE A 402 -7.62 12.04 -32.87
CA PHE A 402 -8.62 12.37 -31.87
C PHE A 402 -9.62 13.43 -32.36
N ASN A 403 -9.12 14.48 -33.01
CA ASN A 403 -9.98 15.54 -33.54
C ASN A 403 -10.87 15.05 -34.69
N ALA A 404 -10.34 14.18 -35.56
CA ALA A 404 -11.10 13.64 -36.69
C ALA A 404 -12.21 12.68 -36.25
N THR A 405 -12.01 11.88 -35.19
CA THR A 405 -13.00 10.88 -34.74
C THR A 405 -13.97 11.41 -33.69
N LEU A 406 -13.68 12.54 -33.05
CA LEU A 406 -14.51 13.07 -31.95
C LEU A 406 -14.77 14.58 -32.06
N ALA A 407 -13.73 15.41 -32.11
CA ALA A 407 -13.88 16.87 -31.97
C ALA A 407 -14.60 17.53 -33.16
N HIS A 408 -14.35 17.06 -34.37
CA HIS A 408 -14.92 17.61 -35.61
C HIS A 408 -16.13 16.82 -36.12
N VAL A 409 -16.48 15.70 -35.47
CA VAL A 409 -17.69 14.96 -35.79
C VAL A 409 -18.91 15.77 -35.32
N ASN A 410 -19.88 15.95 -36.20
CA ASN A 410 -21.18 16.49 -35.81
C ASN A 410 -22.06 15.32 -35.33
N PRO A 411 -22.38 15.27 -34.03
CA PRO A 411 -23.16 14.17 -33.48
C PRO A 411 -24.53 14.00 -34.14
N GLN A 412 -25.13 15.10 -34.58
CA GLN A 412 -26.45 15.13 -35.22
C GLN A 412 -26.52 14.39 -36.58
N PHE A 413 -25.37 14.22 -37.25
CA PHE A 413 -25.32 13.66 -38.62
C PHE A 413 -24.42 12.43 -38.73
N THR A 414 -23.87 11.93 -37.62
CA THR A 414 -22.98 10.77 -37.63
C THR A 414 -23.30 9.89 -36.44
N LEU A 415 -23.76 8.66 -36.70
CA LEU A 415 -24.06 7.72 -35.64
C LEU A 415 -22.79 7.38 -34.85
N PHE A 416 -22.97 6.99 -33.58
CA PHE A 416 -21.84 6.66 -32.70
C PHE A 416 -20.99 5.52 -33.27
N GLU A 417 -21.61 4.49 -33.84
CA GLU A 417 -20.94 3.37 -34.50
C GLU A 417 -20.16 3.81 -35.75
N GLU A 418 -20.74 4.71 -36.55
CA GLU A 418 -20.13 5.24 -37.78
C GLU A 418 -18.91 6.12 -37.50
N SER A 419 -18.85 6.73 -36.32
CA SER A 419 -17.71 7.57 -35.90
C SER A 419 -16.41 6.78 -35.72
N LYS A 420 -16.48 5.44 -35.63
CA LYS A 420 -15.35 4.53 -35.33
C LYS A 420 -14.57 4.92 -34.08
N LEU A 421 -15.19 5.67 -33.17
CA LEU A 421 -14.55 6.20 -31.97
C LEU A 421 -14.10 5.07 -31.03
N ILE A 422 -14.95 4.06 -30.83
CA ILE A 422 -14.59 2.89 -30.02
C ILE A 422 -13.41 2.15 -30.65
N ASP A 423 -13.43 1.89 -31.96
CA ASP A 423 -12.34 1.20 -32.65
C ASP A 423 -11.02 1.96 -32.52
N TYR A 424 -11.07 3.29 -32.65
CA TYR A 424 -9.92 4.15 -32.41
C TYR A 424 -9.42 4.01 -30.97
N PHE A 425 -10.29 4.15 -29.97
CA PHE A 425 -9.91 4.04 -28.55
C PHE A 425 -9.43 2.63 -28.18
N VAL A 426 -9.97 1.56 -28.75
CA VAL A 426 -9.55 0.18 -28.49
C VAL A 426 -8.21 -0.14 -29.16
N SER A 427 -7.95 0.41 -30.34
CA SER A 427 -6.68 0.23 -31.05
C SER A 427 -5.54 1.11 -30.50
N PHE A 428 -5.88 2.20 -29.81
CA PHE A 428 -4.92 3.18 -29.28
C PHE A 428 -3.81 2.61 -28.36
N PRO A 429 -4.09 1.69 -27.41
CA PRO A 429 -3.03 1.13 -26.56
C PRO A 429 -2.06 0.24 -27.35
N ALA A 430 -2.51 -0.33 -28.48
CA ALA A 430 -1.71 -1.21 -29.32
C ALA A 430 -0.81 -0.45 -30.32
N SER A 431 -1.08 0.82 -30.62
CA SER A 431 -0.41 1.63 -31.63
C SER A 431 0.86 2.35 -31.14
N SER A 432 1.73 1.64 -30.41
CA SER A 432 3.05 2.14 -29.94
C SER A 432 3.01 3.15 -28.78
N CYS A 433 1.84 3.69 -28.39
CA CYS A 433 1.68 4.57 -27.21
C CYS A 433 2.09 3.91 -25.87
N GLU A 434 2.15 2.58 -25.81
CA GLU A 434 2.57 1.81 -24.63
C GLU A 434 3.97 2.20 -24.13
N TYR A 435 4.85 2.72 -24.99
CA TYR A 435 6.25 2.93 -24.66
C TYR A 435 6.62 4.39 -24.36
N LEU A 436 5.76 5.36 -24.69
CA LEU A 436 6.06 6.78 -24.54
C LEU A 436 5.08 7.52 -23.63
N ALA A 437 5.61 8.01 -22.50
CA ALA A 437 4.90 8.89 -21.58
C ALA A 437 4.37 10.18 -22.24
N ALA A 438 5.08 10.72 -23.25
CA ALA A 438 4.68 11.96 -23.92
C ALA A 438 3.35 11.82 -24.68
N GLN A 439 3.19 10.71 -25.40
CA GLN A 439 1.97 10.41 -26.15
C GLN A 439 0.77 10.16 -25.21
N GLN A 440 0.99 9.42 -24.12
CA GLN A 440 -0.03 9.18 -23.10
C GLN A 440 -0.48 10.49 -22.42
N THR A 441 0.49 11.35 -22.05
CA THR A 441 0.22 12.68 -21.50
C THR A 441 -0.56 13.56 -22.47
N ARG A 442 -0.22 13.50 -23.77
CA ARG A 442 -0.94 14.25 -24.80
C ARG A 442 -2.40 13.80 -24.92
N LEU A 443 -2.66 12.49 -24.95
CA LEU A 443 -4.02 11.97 -24.96
C LEU A 443 -4.81 12.43 -23.73
N ALA A 444 -4.23 12.33 -22.54
CA ALA A 444 -4.89 12.78 -21.31
C ALA A 444 -5.27 14.27 -21.37
N ALA A 445 -4.38 15.12 -21.88
CA ALA A 445 -4.66 16.53 -22.08
C ALA A 445 -5.75 16.79 -23.14
N LEU A 446 -5.82 16.00 -24.21
CA LEU A 446 -6.89 16.10 -25.21
C LEU A 446 -8.25 15.74 -24.61
N VAL A 447 -8.32 14.68 -23.81
CA VAL A 447 -9.52 14.28 -23.09
C VAL A 447 -9.96 15.36 -22.11
N GLU A 448 -9.05 15.89 -21.29
CA GLU A 448 -9.33 16.99 -20.35
C GLU A 448 -9.89 18.23 -21.07
N ASN A 449 -9.22 18.66 -22.13
CA ASN A 449 -9.64 19.82 -22.92
C ASN A 449 -11.02 19.60 -23.56
N PHE A 450 -11.28 18.39 -24.07
CA PHE A 450 -12.56 18.05 -24.68
C PHE A 450 -13.71 18.04 -23.66
N VAL A 451 -13.49 17.46 -22.48
CA VAL A 451 -14.49 17.50 -21.38
C VAL A 451 -14.79 18.96 -21.03
N GLY A 452 -13.76 19.79 -20.87
CA GLY A 452 -13.92 21.21 -20.58
C GLY A 452 -14.61 22.01 -21.69
N SER A 453 -14.37 21.71 -22.97
CA SER A 453 -15.09 22.35 -24.08
C SER A 453 -16.54 21.89 -24.16
N ALA A 454 -16.80 20.59 -24.08
CA ALA A 454 -18.16 20.03 -24.15
C ALA A 454 -19.06 20.57 -23.03
N ILE A 455 -18.54 20.67 -21.80
CA ILE A 455 -19.26 21.26 -20.67
C ILE A 455 -19.54 22.75 -20.88
N ARG A 456 -18.55 23.53 -21.32
CA ARG A 456 -18.73 24.98 -21.58
C ARG A 456 -19.73 25.26 -22.70
N GLU A 457 -19.73 24.42 -23.74
CA GLU A 457 -20.66 24.48 -24.87
C GLU A 457 -22.03 23.85 -24.54
N ARG A 458 -22.19 23.22 -23.36
CA ARG A 458 -23.36 22.43 -22.98
C ARG A 458 -23.73 21.34 -24.00
N ASN A 459 -22.72 20.75 -24.63
CA ASN A 459 -22.89 19.71 -25.64
C ASN A 459 -22.90 18.32 -24.98
N ASN A 460 -24.07 17.94 -24.45
CA ASN A 460 -24.30 16.69 -23.73
C ASN A 460 -24.00 15.44 -24.55
N GLU A 461 -24.36 15.46 -25.84
CA GLU A 461 -24.15 14.31 -26.72
C GLU A 461 -22.65 14.04 -26.96
N ARG A 462 -21.86 15.10 -27.22
CA ARG A 462 -20.40 14.98 -27.33
C ARG A 462 -19.76 14.46 -26.05
N LEU A 463 -20.20 14.98 -24.91
CA LEU A 463 -19.71 14.53 -23.61
C LEU A 463 -20.05 13.04 -23.39
N ALA A 464 -21.30 12.64 -23.65
CA ALA A 464 -21.76 11.25 -23.51
C ALA A 464 -20.98 10.29 -24.42
N ARG A 465 -20.70 10.67 -25.68
CA ARG A 465 -19.90 9.86 -26.62
C ARG A 465 -18.48 9.62 -26.13
N LEU A 466 -17.81 10.65 -25.60
CA LEU A 466 -16.47 10.49 -25.00
C LEU A 466 -16.51 9.55 -23.79
N LEU A 467 -17.47 9.74 -22.88
CA LEU A 467 -17.60 8.92 -21.68
C LEU A 467 -17.87 7.46 -22.04
N LEU A 468 -18.77 7.20 -23.00
CA LEU A 468 -19.02 5.88 -23.56
C LEU A 468 -17.76 5.24 -24.14
N ALA A 469 -16.96 5.99 -24.90
CA ALA A 469 -15.71 5.49 -25.46
C ALA A 469 -14.72 5.08 -24.36
N LEU A 470 -14.60 5.87 -23.29
CA LEU A 470 -13.75 5.54 -22.13
C LEU A 470 -14.23 4.27 -21.40
N LEU A 471 -15.55 4.08 -21.26
CA LEU A 471 -16.12 2.89 -20.64
C LEU A 471 -15.90 1.62 -21.48
N ASN A 472 -15.99 1.73 -22.80
CA ASN A 472 -15.82 0.59 -23.72
C ASN A 472 -14.34 0.27 -23.98
N ALA A 473 -13.43 1.23 -23.80
CA ALA A 473 -12.00 1.07 -23.98
C ALA A 473 -11.22 1.29 -22.68
N LEU A 474 -11.43 0.41 -21.70
CA LEU A 474 -10.84 0.50 -20.36
C LEU A 474 -9.30 0.64 -20.36
N SER A 475 -8.59 0.00 -21.29
CA SER A 475 -7.14 0.16 -21.41
C SER A 475 -6.74 1.60 -21.73
N THR A 476 -7.52 2.31 -22.54
CA THR A 476 -7.31 3.72 -22.89
C THR A 476 -7.73 4.64 -21.76
N ALA A 477 -8.84 4.35 -21.08
CA ALA A 477 -9.22 5.07 -19.87
C ALA A 477 -8.15 4.96 -18.77
N ASN A 478 -7.58 3.77 -18.58
CA ASN A 478 -6.45 3.57 -17.67
C ASN A 478 -5.25 4.43 -18.04
N LEU A 479 -4.88 4.55 -19.33
CA LEU A 479 -3.79 5.44 -19.78
C LEU A 479 -4.08 6.91 -19.48
N VAL A 480 -5.28 7.37 -19.82
CA VAL A 480 -5.73 8.75 -19.58
C VAL A 480 -5.62 9.09 -18.10
N PHE A 481 -6.20 8.26 -17.22
CA PHE A 481 -6.19 8.50 -15.79
C PHE A 481 -4.83 8.24 -15.16
N PHE A 482 -4.01 7.34 -15.71
CA PHE A 482 -2.63 7.17 -15.27
C PHE A 482 -1.83 8.46 -15.41
N CYS A 483 -2.05 9.25 -16.47
CA CYS A 483 -1.33 10.49 -16.74
C CYS A 483 -1.91 11.72 -16.00
N ALA A 484 -3.16 11.66 -15.57
CA ALA A 484 -3.82 12.73 -14.87
C ALA A 484 -3.37 12.82 -13.40
N LYS A 485 -2.97 14.01 -12.92
CA LYS A 485 -2.47 14.23 -11.54
C LYS A 485 -3.42 13.74 -10.43
N ARG A 486 -4.73 13.67 -10.71
CA ARG A 486 -5.76 13.21 -9.78
C ARG A 486 -6.47 11.94 -10.28
N GLY A 487 -5.88 11.22 -11.22
CA GLY A 487 -6.47 9.99 -11.75
C GLY A 487 -7.84 10.22 -12.40
N PRO A 488 -8.88 9.42 -12.06
CA PRO A 488 -10.21 9.56 -12.64
C PRO A 488 -10.89 10.89 -12.33
N TRP A 489 -10.44 11.61 -11.29
CA TRP A 489 -10.97 12.93 -10.94
C TRP A 489 -10.77 14.00 -12.02
N LEU A 490 -9.88 13.76 -12.99
CA LEU A 490 -9.77 14.57 -14.21
C LEU A 490 -11.13 14.74 -14.91
N VAL A 491 -11.91 13.67 -14.94
CA VAL A 491 -13.22 13.62 -15.59
C VAL A 491 -14.33 13.72 -14.55
N LEU A 492 -14.21 13.04 -13.41
CA LEU A 492 -15.28 12.99 -12.40
C LEU A 492 -15.60 14.38 -11.83
N ASP A 493 -14.61 15.17 -11.41
CA ASP A 493 -14.85 16.49 -10.80
C ASP A 493 -15.65 17.43 -11.72
N PRO A 494 -15.19 17.72 -12.96
CA PRO A 494 -15.92 18.65 -13.83
C PRO A 494 -17.28 18.10 -14.26
N VAL A 495 -17.42 16.79 -14.47
CA VAL A 495 -18.69 16.18 -14.88
C VAL A 495 -19.71 16.19 -13.74
N ILE A 496 -19.31 15.85 -12.51
CA ILE A 496 -20.19 15.92 -11.32
C ILE A 496 -20.64 17.37 -11.10
N GLN A 497 -19.72 18.32 -11.18
CA GLN A 497 -20.04 19.73 -11.00
C GLN A 497 -21.01 20.22 -12.09
N TYR A 498 -20.82 19.76 -13.33
CA TYR A 498 -21.74 20.05 -14.43
C TYR A 498 -23.14 19.46 -14.17
N LEU A 499 -23.24 18.21 -13.75
CA LEU A 499 -24.51 17.55 -13.43
C LEU A 499 -25.28 18.27 -12.30
N ASP A 500 -24.55 18.72 -11.28
CA ASP A 500 -25.13 19.44 -10.15
C ASP A 500 -25.66 20.82 -10.52
N GLN A 501 -25.01 21.50 -11.47
CA GLN A 501 -25.35 22.87 -11.89
C GLN A 501 -26.34 22.92 -13.05
N GLU A 502 -26.27 21.96 -13.97
CA GLU A 502 -27.12 21.99 -15.15
C GLU A 502 -28.57 21.70 -14.73
N PRO A 503 -29.53 22.55 -15.13
CA PRO A 503 -30.90 22.40 -14.68
C PRO A 503 -31.62 21.23 -15.38
N PHE A 504 -31.04 20.62 -16.45
CA PHE A 504 -31.66 19.58 -17.29
C PHE A 504 -33.16 19.83 -17.46
N ASN A 505 -33.52 21.07 -17.84
CA ASN A 505 -34.90 21.51 -17.87
C ASN A 505 -35.64 20.87 -19.06
N ALA A 506 -36.65 20.05 -18.73
CA ALA A 506 -37.64 19.51 -19.64
C ALA A 506 -38.45 20.58 -20.40
N ASP A 507 -38.49 21.82 -19.88
CA ASP A 507 -39.33 22.90 -20.40
C ASP A 507 -38.70 23.69 -21.57
N ALA A 508 -37.47 23.38 -21.97
CA ALA A 508 -36.83 24.01 -23.13
C ALA A 508 -37.39 23.38 -24.41
N ALA A 509 -38.36 24.06 -25.01
CA ALA A 509 -39.20 23.64 -26.15
C ALA A 509 -38.50 23.11 -27.42
N ASP A 510 -37.16 23.11 -27.49
CA ASP A 510 -36.39 22.83 -28.70
C ASP A 510 -35.53 21.56 -28.63
N CYS A 511 -35.43 20.89 -27.48
CA CYS A 511 -34.71 19.61 -27.33
C CYS A 511 -35.68 18.54 -26.84
N GLY A 512 -35.77 17.41 -27.56
CA GLY A 512 -36.62 16.29 -27.14
C GLY A 512 -36.29 15.88 -25.71
N PHE A 513 -37.30 15.85 -24.83
CA PHE A 513 -37.15 15.44 -23.43
C PHE A 513 -36.37 14.12 -23.29
N GLN A 514 -36.65 13.16 -24.17
CA GLN A 514 -35.98 11.86 -24.19
C GLN A 514 -34.47 11.98 -24.41
N ASP A 515 -34.02 12.86 -25.30
CA ASP A 515 -32.59 13.06 -25.60
C ASP A 515 -31.84 13.65 -24.41
N MET A 516 -32.49 14.57 -23.69
CA MET A 516 -31.93 15.19 -22.49
C MET A 516 -31.82 14.19 -21.34
N TYR A 517 -32.85 13.36 -21.11
CA TYR A 517 -32.84 12.32 -20.08
C TYR A 517 -31.86 11.19 -20.40
N ALA A 518 -31.82 10.73 -21.65
CA ALA A 518 -30.86 9.73 -22.11
C ALA A 518 -29.42 10.23 -21.89
N SER A 519 -29.13 11.48 -22.27
CA SER A 519 -27.81 12.06 -22.06
C SER A 519 -27.45 12.18 -20.58
N PHE A 520 -28.36 12.66 -19.73
CA PHE A 520 -28.15 12.73 -18.28
C PHE A 520 -27.87 11.34 -17.70
N GLY A 521 -28.72 10.36 -18.00
CA GLY A 521 -28.57 8.98 -17.53
C GLY A 521 -27.24 8.38 -17.95
N MET A 522 -26.83 8.57 -19.21
CA MET A 522 -25.54 8.10 -19.72
C MET A 522 -24.34 8.74 -19.02
N ILE A 523 -24.40 10.06 -18.77
CA ILE A 523 -23.33 10.78 -18.06
C ILE A 523 -23.25 10.31 -16.61
N MET A 524 -24.38 10.18 -15.91
CA MET A 524 -24.46 9.67 -14.53
C MET A 524 -23.94 8.21 -14.43
N CYS A 525 -24.41 7.32 -15.30
CA CYS A 525 -23.92 5.94 -15.37
C CYS A 525 -22.42 5.87 -15.61
N SER A 526 -21.88 6.81 -16.39
CA SER A 526 -20.44 6.91 -16.63
C SER A 526 -19.66 7.34 -15.40
N VAL A 527 -20.17 8.32 -14.62
CA VAL A 527 -19.58 8.72 -13.34
C VAL A 527 -19.51 7.52 -12.39
N ILE A 528 -20.62 6.79 -12.25
CA ILE A 528 -20.70 5.59 -11.40
C ILE A 528 -19.72 4.52 -11.88
N SER A 529 -19.75 4.19 -13.17
CA SER A 529 -18.93 3.11 -13.74
C SER A 529 -17.43 3.40 -13.64
N ILE A 530 -17.01 4.63 -13.91
CA ILE A 530 -15.62 5.08 -13.70
C ILE A 530 -15.26 4.96 -12.22
N ALA A 531 -16.12 5.43 -11.32
CA ALA A 531 -15.85 5.33 -9.89
C ALA A 531 -15.71 3.89 -9.40
N CYS A 532 -16.61 2.98 -9.82
CA CYS A 532 -16.52 1.56 -9.47
C CYS A 532 -15.25 0.91 -10.01
N PHE A 533 -14.93 1.11 -11.29
CA PHE A 533 -13.76 0.46 -11.92
C PHE A 533 -12.43 0.95 -11.32
N PHE A 534 -12.31 2.27 -11.11
CA PHE A 534 -11.11 2.87 -10.53
C PHE A 534 -11.15 2.89 -8.99
N GLY A 535 -12.20 2.32 -8.39
CA GLY A 535 -12.30 2.14 -6.95
C GLY A 535 -12.31 3.45 -6.16
N VAL A 536 -12.91 4.49 -6.74
CA VAL A 536 -13.22 5.77 -6.10
C VAL A 536 -14.36 5.53 -5.11
N ASN A 537 -14.09 5.83 -3.84
CA ASN A 537 -15.09 5.72 -2.80
C ASN A 537 -15.75 7.08 -2.55
N PHE A 538 -17.00 7.24 -2.99
CA PHE A 538 -17.74 8.49 -2.78
C PHE A 538 -18.19 8.68 -1.32
N THR A 539 -18.15 7.64 -0.47
CA THR A 539 -18.46 7.82 0.97
C THR A 539 -17.39 8.67 1.67
N ASP A 540 -16.15 8.64 1.16
CA ASP A 540 -15.03 9.41 1.69
C ASP A 540 -15.03 10.85 1.13
N VAL A 541 -15.93 11.15 0.20
CA VAL A 541 -16.07 12.42 -0.51
C VAL A 541 -17.27 13.16 0.06
N THR A 542 -17.07 13.89 1.16
CA THR A 542 -18.11 14.72 1.77
C THR A 542 -18.18 16.07 1.07
N VAL A 543 -18.87 16.15 -0.07
CA VAL A 543 -19.20 17.42 -0.72
C VAL A 543 -20.56 17.87 -0.23
N SER A 544 -20.60 18.88 0.64
CA SER A 544 -21.84 19.52 1.06
C SER A 544 -22.56 20.12 -0.15
N LEU A 545 -23.84 19.76 -0.35
CA LEU A 545 -24.74 20.29 -1.39
C LEU A 545 -24.57 19.69 -2.81
N SER A 546 -23.82 18.60 -2.98
CA SER A 546 -23.74 17.91 -4.28
C SER A 546 -24.89 16.91 -4.44
N TYR A 547 -25.81 17.20 -5.35
CA TYR A 547 -26.91 16.30 -5.69
C TYR A 547 -26.39 14.95 -6.21
N SER A 548 -25.43 14.98 -7.14
CA SER A 548 -24.92 13.78 -7.82
C SER A 548 -24.17 12.87 -6.86
N VAL A 549 -23.34 13.43 -5.97
CA VAL A 549 -22.63 12.64 -4.95
C VAL A 549 -23.61 12.09 -3.92
N ASP A 550 -24.58 12.89 -3.47
CA ASP A 550 -25.62 12.42 -2.55
C ASP A 550 -26.45 11.29 -3.19
N TYR A 551 -26.87 11.42 -4.45
CA TYR A 551 -27.59 10.39 -5.18
C TYR A 551 -26.78 9.10 -5.27
N ILE A 552 -25.51 9.16 -5.66
CA ILE A 552 -24.66 7.97 -5.76
C ILE A 552 -24.48 7.30 -4.38
N ASN A 553 -24.22 8.09 -3.33
CA ASN A 553 -24.02 7.54 -1.99
C ASN A 553 -25.30 6.96 -1.39
N ARG A 554 -26.42 7.69 -1.44
CA ARG A 554 -27.67 7.28 -0.77
C ARG A 554 -28.50 6.32 -1.59
N PHE A 555 -28.53 6.46 -2.91
CA PHE A 555 -29.35 5.60 -3.77
C PHE A 555 -28.54 4.44 -4.34
N PHE A 556 -27.44 4.71 -5.05
CA PHE A 556 -26.69 3.65 -5.72
C PHE A 556 -25.97 2.72 -4.72
N TYR A 557 -25.16 3.26 -3.80
CA TYR A 557 -24.41 2.42 -2.87
C TYR A 557 -25.21 1.92 -1.66
N CYS A 558 -26.14 2.71 -1.11
CA CYS A 558 -26.89 2.28 0.08
C CYS A 558 -28.17 1.49 -0.25
N LEU A 559 -28.88 1.83 -1.33
CA LEU A 559 -30.16 1.19 -1.66
C LEU A 559 -30.03 0.14 -2.76
N ALA A 560 -29.24 0.40 -3.81
CA ALA A 560 -29.11 -0.54 -4.93
C ALA A 560 -28.19 -1.75 -4.65
N ASP A 561 -27.23 -1.64 -3.74
CA ASP A 561 -26.37 -2.77 -3.32
C ASP A 561 -27.16 -3.86 -2.56
N MET A 562 -28.36 -3.51 -2.08
CA MET A 562 -29.33 -4.39 -1.41
C MET A 562 -30.53 -4.75 -2.30
N LEU A 563 -30.62 -4.23 -3.53
CA LEU A 563 -31.68 -4.58 -4.48
C LEU A 563 -31.43 -5.99 -5.00
N THR A 564 -32.11 -6.95 -4.40
CA THR A 564 -32.33 -8.27 -5.00
C THR A 564 -33.68 -8.24 -5.71
N GLY A 565 -33.82 -8.92 -6.85
CA GLY A 565 -35.12 -9.07 -7.53
C GLY A 565 -36.15 -9.92 -6.76
N ALA A 566 -35.93 -10.15 -5.47
CA ALA A 566 -36.76 -10.96 -4.61
C ALA A 566 -37.18 -10.15 -3.37
N PHE A 567 -38.48 -9.91 -3.23
CA PHE A 567 -39.05 -9.35 -2.01
C PHE A 567 -38.95 -10.37 -0.87
N ALA A 568 -38.19 -10.04 0.18
CA ALA A 568 -37.99 -10.90 1.35
C ALA A 568 -38.88 -10.54 2.55
N GLY A 569 -39.74 -9.52 2.42
CA GLY A 569 -40.66 -9.09 3.46
C GLY A 569 -41.90 -9.97 3.58
N SER A 570 -42.56 -9.93 4.73
CA SER A 570 -43.84 -10.62 4.98
C SER A 570 -45.04 -9.66 5.04
N ASP A 571 -44.81 -8.36 4.83
CA ASP A 571 -45.84 -7.32 4.91
C ASP A 571 -46.51 -7.14 3.54
N ASP A 572 -47.84 -7.20 3.53
CA ASP A 572 -48.66 -7.08 2.32
C ASP A 572 -48.67 -5.64 1.76
N ASP A 573 -48.48 -4.63 2.61
CA ASP A 573 -48.38 -3.23 2.19
C ASP A 573 -47.07 -2.99 1.43
N ASP A 574 -45.94 -3.48 1.98
CA ASP A 574 -44.64 -3.43 1.30
C ASP A 574 -44.64 -4.24 0.00
N ARG A 575 -45.36 -5.38 -0.03
CA ARG A 575 -45.53 -6.19 -1.24
C ARG A 575 -46.31 -5.46 -2.32
N THR A 576 -47.31 -4.68 -1.92
CA THR A 576 -48.11 -3.82 -2.81
C THR A 576 -47.27 -2.66 -3.34
N ILE A 577 -46.44 -2.05 -2.49
CA ILE A 577 -45.49 -1.00 -2.89
C ILE A 577 -44.47 -1.54 -3.91
N VAL A 578 -43.89 -2.72 -3.65
CA VAL A 578 -42.94 -3.36 -4.57
C VAL A 578 -43.61 -3.74 -5.89
N ALA A 579 -44.82 -4.33 -5.86
CA ALA A 579 -45.56 -4.65 -7.07
C ALA A 579 -45.86 -3.38 -7.89
N ASN A 580 -46.29 -2.29 -7.25
CA ASN A 580 -46.52 -1.01 -7.92
C ASN A 580 -45.23 -0.43 -8.51
N TYR A 581 -44.09 -0.61 -7.84
CA TYR A 581 -42.78 -0.21 -8.35
C TYR A 581 -42.37 -1.06 -9.56
N ASP A 582 -42.56 -2.37 -9.50
CA ASP A 582 -42.30 -3.29 -10.60
C ASP A 582 -43.21 -3.01 -11.81
N TYR A 583 -44.48 -2.68 -11.58
CA TYR A 583 -45.40 -2.22 -12.63
C TYR A 583 -44.94 -0.89 -13.24
N LEU A 584 -44.56 0.08 -12.41
CA LEU A 584 -44.07 1.38 -12.89
C LEU A 584 -42.78 1.23 -13.70
N VAL A 585 -41.84 0.41 -13.23
CA VAL A 585 -40.58 0.10 -13.94
C VAL A 585 -40.86 -0.68 -15.22
N ALA A 586 -41.79 -1.64 -15.19
CA ALA A 586 -42.19 -2.39 -16.38
C ALA A 586 -42.88 -1.49 -17.42
N ASP A 587 -43.75 -0.57 -16.98
CA ASP A 587 -44.39 0.43 -17.85
C ASP A 587 -43.37 1.42 -18.40
N TRP A 588 -42.37 1.81 -17.61
CA TRP A 588 -41.25 2.64 -18.09
C TRP A 588 -40.37 1.89 -19.10
N VAL A 589 -40.04 0.64 -18.85
CA VAL A 589 -39.26 -0.22 -19.76
C VAL A 589 -40.06 -0.48 -21.04
N ALA A 590 -41.35 -0.78 -20.94
CA ALA A 590 -42.23 -0.90 -22.09
C ALA A 590 -42.31 0.42 -22.85
N ALA A 591 -42.47 1.56 -22.17
CA ALA A 591 -42.54 2.86 -22.83
C ALA A 591 -41.22 3.30 -23.48
N LEU A 592 -40.07 2.95 -22.90
CA LEU A 592 -38.73 3.29 -23.41
C LEU A 592 -38.26 2.36 -24.55
N PHE A 593 -38.79 1.13 -24.63
CA PHE A 593 -38.31 0.11 -25.57
C PHE A 593 -39.40 -0.47 -26.51
N ASP A 594 -40.65 -0.02 -26.42
CA ASP A 594 -41.70 -0.37 -27.40
C ASP A 594 -41.49 0.43 -28.70
N VAL A 595 -41.21 -0.33 -29.77
CA VAL A 595 -40.89 0.16 -31.11
C VAL A 595 -42.09 0.88 -31.76
N ASN A 596 -43.30 0.72 -31.22
CA ASN A 596 -44.52 1.37 -31.70
C ASN A 596 -44.97 2.57 -30.86
N ASN A 597 -44.23 2.95 -29.82
CA ASN A 597 -44.62 4.04 -28.92
C ASN A 597 -43.94 5.34 -29.34
N ASP A 598 -44.73 6.39 -29.64
CA ASP A 598 -44.25 7.73 -30.06
C ASP A 598 -43.56 8.54 -28.92
N GLY A 599 -43.19 7.85 -27.83
CA GLY A 599 -42.49 8.38 -26.67
C GLY A 599 -43.29 8.38 -25.38
N LEU A 600 -42.65 8.82 -24.28
CA LEU A 600 -43.29 8.96 -22.97
C LEU A 600 -44.35 10.09 -23.02
N SER A 601 -45.46 9.99 -22.28
CA SER A 601 -46.53 11.00 -22.31
C SER A 601 -46.16 12.28 -21.57
N ASP A 602 -46.48 13.44 -22.16
CA ASP A 602 -46.16 14.78 -21.66
C ASP A 602 -46.55 15.02 -20.17
N GLU A 603 -47.59 14.34 -19.67
CA GLU A 603 -48.01 14.39 -18.27
C GLU A 603 -47.09 13.57 -17.34
N LEU A 604 -46.60 12.41 -17.80
CA LEU A 604 -45.58 11.63 -17.09
C LEU A 604 -44.25 12.41 -17.05
N LEU A 605 -43.91 13.09 -18.15
CA LEU A 605 -42.73 13.95 -18.29
C LEU A 605 -42.75 15.19 -17.38
N LYS A 606 -43.86 15.93 -17.36
CA LYS A 606 -44.00 17.21 -16.61
C LYS A 606 -44.05 17.03 -15.10
N SER A 607 -44.38 15.84 -14.62
CA SER A 607 -44.41 15.52 -13.20
C SER A 607 -43.03 15.34 -12.56
N VAL A 608 -41.95 15.31 -13.37
CA VAL A 608 -40.63 14.90 -12.92
C VAL A 608 -39.57 15.96 -13.25
N ASN A 609 -39.16 16.70 -12.22
CA ASN A 609 -37.82 17.25 -12.19
C ASN A 609 -36.94 16.23 -11.43
N ILE A 610 -35.92 15.68 -12.07
CA ILE A 610 -35.03 14.65 -11.50
C ILE A 610 -34.43 15.09 -10.14
N LYS A 611 -34.17 16.39 -9.96
CA LYS A 611 -33.68 16.96 -8.70
C LYS A 611 -34.78 17.16 -7.66
N GLN A 612 -36.05 17.23 -8.08
CA GLN A 612 -37.22 17.29 -7.20
C GLN A 612 -37.72 15.91 -6.77
N ILE A 613 -37.58 14.85 -7.58
CA ILE A 613 -37.87 13.47 -7.14
C ILE A 613 -37.01 13.07 -5.94
N TYR A 614 -35.79 13.60 -5.87
CA TYR A 614 -34.82 13.29 -4.83
C TYR A 614 -34.89 14.21 -3.60
N LYS A 615 -35.47 15.40 -3.72
CA LYS A 615 -35.75 16.27 -2.58
C LYS A 615 -36.97 15.77 -1.85
#